data_AF-A0A2V9NMM3-F1
#
_entry.id   AF-A0A2V9NMM3-F1
#
_cell.length_a   1.000
_cell.length_b   1.000
_cell.length_c   1.000
_cell.angle_alpha   90.00
_cell.angle_beta   90.00
_cell.angle_gamma   90.00
#
_symmetry.space_group_name_H-M   'P 1'
#
loop_
_entity.id
_entity.type
_entity.pdbx_description
1 polymer ?
#
loop_
_entity_poly.entity_id
_entity_poly.type
_entity_poly.pdbx_seq_one_letter_code
_entity_poly.pdbx_strand_id
1 'polypeptide(L)'
;KFAERNEFNANFTFDQQDEVLDRCIEVAKKLSANRIRCFDFWRLQDQAPHRQAINEKLQNAAEKVGRAGLVLIIENEFACNTATGAEALKTLAGVPSKHFMLNWDPANAAKLGEVPYPDAYNRLPKDRIGHCHVKDVAKTDKGLEWAAMGKGIIDWGGQFSALKRDGYHHAVSLETHWRSVGKLDDDISFAETLPAGASARGCGCRPARQNMPIPR
;
A
#
# COMPACT_ATOMS: atom_id res chain seq x y z
N LYS A 1 4.21 -23.98 -0.44
CA LYS A 1 2.85 -23.98 0.15
C LYS A 1 2.42 -22.52 0.26
N PHE A 2 1.44 -22.09 -0.52
CA PHE A 2 1.03 -20.70 -0.61
C PHE A 2 0.07 -20.35 0.54
N ALA A 3 0.15 -19.13 1.06
CA ALA A 3 -0.78 -18.65 2.08
C ALA A 3 -2.08 -18.22 1.39
N GLU A 4 -3.15 -19.01 1.55
CA GLU A 4 -4.50 -18.57 1.21
C GLU A 4 -5.03 -17.66 2.32
N ARG A 5 -5.14 -16.36 2.03
CA ARG A 5 -5.94 -15.43 2.83
C ARG A 5 -6.83 -14.59 1.94
N ASN A 6 -8.14 -14.80 2.07
CA ASN A 6 -9.21 -14.05 1.41
C ASN A 6 -9.45 -12.69 2.12
N GLU A 7 -8.40 -11.88 2.32
CA GLU A 7 -8.56 -10.58 2.98
C GLU A 7 -9.14 -9.49 2.05
N PHE A 8 -9.17 -9.71 0.72
CA PHE A 8 -9.45 -8.64 -0.26
C PHE A 8 -10.54 -8.87 -1.33
N ASN A 9 -11.30 -9.99 -1.31
CA ASN A 9 -12.41 -10.26 -2.26
C ASN A 9 -12.12 -9.86 -3.73
N ALA A 10 -10.97 -10.27 -4.28
CA ALA A 10 -10.60 -9.98 -5.67
C ALA A 10 -10.93 -11.19 -6.58
N ASN A 11 -11.83 -10.99 -7.55
CA ASN A 11 -12.28 -12.01 -8.51
C ASN A 11 -11.65 -11.89 -9.90
N PHE A 12 -10.55 -11.14 -10.05
CA PHE A 12 -9.90 -10.91 -11.35
C PHE A 12 -8.72 -11.87 -11.58
N THR A 13 -8.58 -12.35 -12.82
CA THR A 13 -7.44 -13.18 -13.25
C THR A 13 -6.22 -12.32 -13.57
N PHE A 14 -5.07 -12.95 -13.82
CA PHE A 14 -3.85 -12.27 -14.24
C PHE A 14 -4.01 -11.58 -15.60
N ASP A 15 -4.66 -12.25 -16.55
CA ASP A 15 -4.89 -11.71 -17.90
C ASP A 15 -5.80 -10.47 -17.89
N GLN A 16 -6.63 -10.33 -16.86
CA GLN A 16 -7.52 -9.18 -16.67
C GLN A 16 -6.84 -7.96 -16.03
N GLN A 17 -5.59 -8.07 -15.55
CA GLN A 17 -4.94 -6.97 -14.84
C GLN A 17 -4.71 -5.74 -15.73
N ASP A 18 -4.43 -5.96 -17.02
CA ASP A 18 -4.25 -4.85 -17.96
C ASP A 18 -5.56 -4.07 -18.18
N GLU A 19 -6.69 -4.77 -18.26
CA GLU A 19 -8.03 -4.16 -18.38
C GLU A 19 -8.40 -3.42 -17.09
N VAL A 20 -8.10 -3.99 -15.92
CA VAL A 20 -8.31 -3.32 -14.63
C VAL A 20 -7.50 -2.01 -14.58
N LEU A 21 -6.25 -2.03 -15.03
CA LEU A 21 -5.40 -0.84 -15.06
C LEU A 21 -5.95 0.22 -16.04
N ASP A 22 -6.43 -0.18 -17.21
CA ASP A 22 -7.09 0.75 -18.16
C ASP A 22 -8.30 1.43 -17.54
N ARG A 23 -9.17 0.65 -16.87
CA ARG A 23 -10.32 1.19 -16.16
C ARG A 23 -9.92 2.12 -15.02
N CYS A 24 -8.85 1.80 -14.29
CA CYS A 24 -8.31 2.70 -13.26
C CYS A 24 -7.83 4.04 -13.85
N ILE A 25 -7.17 4.02 -15.01
CA ILE A 25 -6.75 5.24 -15.72
C ILE A 25 -7.96 6.08 -16.12
N GLU A 26 -9.00 5.45 -16.69
CA GLU A 26 -10.23 6.17 -17.06
C GLU A 26 -10.91 6.81 -15.85
N VAL A 27 -11.07 6.07 -14.75
CA VAL A 27 -11.70 6.57 -13.52
C VAL A 27 -10.86 7.66 -12.89
N ALA A 28 -9.52 7.52 -12.84
CA ALA A 28 -8.64 8.55 -12.32
C ALA A 28 -8.82 9.87 -13.07
N LYS A 29 -8.88 9.83 -14.41
CA LYS A 29 -9.14 11.02 -15.23
C LYS A 29 -10.50 11.65 -14.93
N LYS A 30 -11.56 10.84 -14.83
CA LYS A 30 -12.92 11.33 -14.51
C LYS A 30 -12.99 11.98 -13.12
N LEU A 31 -12.22 11.47 -12.16
CA LEU A 31 -12.16 12.01 -10.80
C LEU A 31 -11.09 13.10 -10.63
N SER A 32 -10.40 13.50 -11.70
CA SER A 32 -9.25 14.42 -11.64
C SER A 32 -8.16 13.98 -10.65
N ALA A 33 -8.03 12.67 -10.44
CA ALA A 33 -6.96 12.09 -9.66
C ALA A 33 -5.70 12.00 -10.54
N ASN A 34 -4.55 12.31 -9.96
CA ASN A 34 -3.25 12.27 -10.65
C ASN A 34 -2.44 11.00 -10.36
N ARG A 35 -2.95 10.11 -9.50
CA ARG A 35 -2.26 8.92 -9.00
C ARG A 35 -3.17 7.71 -8.99
N ILE A 36 -2.60 6.55 -9.29
CA ILE A 36 -3.26 5.25 -9.17
C ILE A 36 -2.45 4.38 -8.24
N ARG A 37 -3.09 3.84 -7.20
CA ARG A 37 -2.44 2.91 -6.28
C ARG A 37 -2.43 1.50 -6.86
N CYS A 38 -1.35 0.77 -6.66
CA CYS A 38 -1.29 -0.65 -6.94
C CYS A 38 -0.62 -1.42 -5.80
N PHE A 39 -0.73 -2.73 -5.92
CA PHE A 39 0.08 -3.72 -5.24
C PHE A 39 0.85 -4.52 -6.29
N ASP A 40 1.90 -5.25 -5.89
CA ASP A 40 2.61 -6.15 -6.80
C ASP A 40 1.91 -7.52 -6.89
N PHE A 41 2.44 -8.52 -6.22
CA PHE A 41 1.92 -9.88 -6.19
C PHE A 41 1.90 -10.37 -4.75
N TRP A 42 1.09 -11.40 -4.47
CA TRP A 42 1.11 -12.05 -3.16
C TRP A 42 2.50 -12.50 -2.79
N ARG A 43 2.83 -12.33 -1.51
CA ARG A 43 4.14 -12.63 -0.96
C ARG A 43 4.56 -14.06 -1.29
N LEU A 44 5.73 -14.17 -1.92
CA LEU A 44 6.40 -15.43 -2.19
C LEU A 44 7.33 -15.77 -1.03
N GLN A 45 7.52 -17.06 -0.77
CA GLN A 45 8.51 -17.56 0.18
C GLN A 45 9.93 -17.19 -0.27
N ASP A 46 10.23 -17.42 -1.55
CA ASP A 46 11.46 -16.97 -2.20
C ASP A 46 11.10 -16.01 -3.34
N GLN A 47 11.50 -14.76 -3.17
CA GLN A 47 11.24 -13.69 -4.14
C GLN A 47 12.37 -13.56 -5.15
N ALA A 48 13.58 -14.03 -4.83
CA ALA A 48 14.78 -13.71 -5.60
C ALA A 48 14.70 -14.17 -7.07
N PRO A 49 14.20 -15.39 -7.39
CA PRO A 49 14.04 -15.83 -8.78
C PRO A 49 13.00 -15.04 -9.56
N HIS A 50 12.05 -14.39 -8.86
CA HIS A 50 10.91 -13.72 -9.47
C HIS A 50 11.03 -12.18 -9.45
N ARG A 51 12.02 -11.64 -8.74
CA ARG A 51 12.15 -10.20 -8.52
C ARG A 51 12.24 -9.41 -9.82
N GLN A 52 13.00 -9.92 -10.80
CA GLN A 52 13.11 -9.27 -12.10
C GLN A 52 11.76 -9.23 -12.83
N ALA A 53 11.06 -10.36 -12.95
CA ALA A 53 9.76 -10.43 -13.61
C ALA A 53 8.70 -9.54 -12.93
N ILE A 54 8.69 -9.48 -11.59
CA ILE A 54 7.81 -8.59 -10.82
C ILE A 54 8.11 -7.13 -11.18
N ASN A 55 9.38 -6.74 -11.17
CA ASN A 55 9.80 -5.37 -11.49
C ASN A 55 9.46 -5.01 -12.95
N GLU A 56 9.64 -5.91 -13.92
CA GLU A 56 9.27 -5.69 -15.31
C GLU A 56 7.76 -5.43 -15.48
N LYS A 57 6.91 -6.14 -14.74
CA LYS A 57 5.46 -5.89 -14.74
C LYS A 57 5.11 -4.52 -14.15
N LEU A 58 5.75 -4.15 -13.04
CA LEU A 58 5.57 -2.83 -12.43
C LEU A 58 6.08 -1.71 -13.36
N GLN A 59 7.19 -1.92 -14.05
CA GLN A 59 7.73 -0.99 -15.04
C GLN A 59 6.73 -0.77 -16.18
N ASN A 60 6.22 -1.85 -16.77
CA ASN A 60 5.23 -1.76 -17.86
C ASN A 60 3.96 -1.04 -17.42
N ALA A 61 3.46 -1.34 -16.22
CA ALA A 61 2.31 -0.66 -15.63
C ALA A 61 2.59 0.84 -15.40
N ALA A 62 3.76 1.18 -14.86
CA ALA A 62 4.16 2.56 -14.62
C ALA A 62 4.27 3.36 -15.93
N GLU A 63 4.86 2.79 -16.98
CA GLU A 63 4.94 3.44 -18.29
C GLU A 63 3.56 3.60 -18.94
N LYS A 64 2.66 2.63 -18.77
CA LYS A 64 1.27 2.71 -19.24
C LYS A 64 0.51 3.85 -18.56
N VAL A 65 0.61 3.95 -17.24
CA VAL A 65 0.02 5.05 -16.45
C VAL A 65 0.67 6.39 -16.79
N GLY A 66 1.99 6.40 -17.01
CA GLY A 66 2.76 7.59 -17.39
C GLY A 66 2.34 8.18 -18.73
N ARG A 67 2.07 7.34 -19.75
CA ARG A 67 1.51 7.78 -21.05
C ARG A 67 0.15 8.47 -20.90
N ALA A 68 -0.59 8.17 -19.84
CA ALA A 68 -1.86 8.82 -19.52
C ALA A 68 -1.71 10.10 -18.70
N GLY A 69 -0.48 10.55 -18.39
CA GLY A 69 -0.20 11.74 -17.59
C GLY A 69 -0.37 11.53 -16.08
N LEU A 70 -0.38 10.28 -15.62
CA LEU A 70 -0.61 9.89 -14.23
C LEU A 70 0.66 9.29 -13.61
N VAL A 71 0.62 9.03 -12.30
CA VAL A 71 1.69 8.33 -11.58
C VAL A 71 1.15 7.06 -10.92
N LEU A 72 1.86 5.94 -11.10
CA LEU A 72 1.58 4.70 -10.40
C LEU A 72 2.28 4.71 -9.03
N ILE A 73 1.54 4.46 -7.96
CA ILE A 73 2.08 4.38 -6.60
C ILE A 73 1.95 2.96 -6.05
N ILE A 74 3.08 2.30 -5.77
CA ILE A 74 3.09 0.97 -5.13
C ILE A 74 2.96 1.14 -3.63
N GLU A 75 1.98 0.48 -3.01
CA GLU A 75 1.92 0.40 -1.56
C GLU A 75 2.82 -0.72 -1.04
N ASN A 76 3.61 -0.43 0.01
CA ASN A 76 4.27 -1.52 0.72
C ASN A 76 3.24 -2.23 1.62
N GLU A 77 2.93 -3.48 1.30
CA GLU A 77 1.82 -4.25 1.87
C GLU A 77 2.36 -5.57 2.45
N PHE A 78 2.07 -5.86 3.72
CA PHE A 78 2.62 -7.01 4.46
C PHE A 78 2.31 -8.36 3.79
N ALA A 79 1.20 -8.43 3.04
CA ALA A 79 0.81 -9.61 2.29
C ALA A 79 1.45 -9.74 0.88
N CYS A 80 2.25 -8.76 0.46
CA CYS A 80 2.82 -8.65 -0.88
C CYS A 80 4.36 -8.84 -0.91
N ASN A 81 4.96 -8.81 -2.10
CA ASN A 81 6.42 -8.97 -2.28
C ASN A 81 7.20 -7.67 -2.03
N THR A 82 6.50 -6.55 -2.01
CA THR A 82 7.01 -5.26 -1.55
C THR A 82 6.28 -4.91 -0.26
N ALA A 83 6.86 -5.25 0.89
CA ALA A 83 6.18 -5.13 2.19
C ALA A 83 6.93 -4.25 3.20
N THR A 84 8.25 -4.40 3.25
CA THR A 84 9.14 -3.59 4.11
C THR A 84 9.70 -2.39 3.36
N GLY A 85 10.25 -1.41 4.07
CA GLY A 85 11.01 -0.31 3.46
C GLY A 85 12.28 -0.82 2.77
N ALA A 86 12.94 -1.86 3.30
CA ALA A 86 14.04 -2.52 2.60
C ALA A 86 13.61 -3.16 1.26
N GLU A 87 12.44 -3.79 1.21
CA GLU A 87 11.88 -4.32 -0.04
C GLU A 87 11.43 -3.20 -0.98
N ALA A 88 10.78 -2.16 -0.46
CA ALA A 88 10.38 -0.98 -1.23
C ALA A 88 11.59 -0.30 -1.88
N LEU A 89 12.71 -0.15 -1.17
CA LEU A 89 13.95 0.38 -1.72
C LEU A 89 14.44 -0.47 -2.91
N LYS A 90 14.44 -1.80 -2.78
CA LYS A 90 14.83 -2.72 -3.87
C LYS A 90 13.88 -2.62 -5.06
N THR A 91 12.57 -2.56 -4.81
CA THR A 91 11.55 -2.42 -5.86
C THR A 91 11.70 -1.10 -6.61
N LEU A 92 11.88 0.02 -5.90
CA LEU A 92 12.12 1.33 -6.51
C LEU A 92 13.40 1.31 -7.35
N ALA A 93 14.50 0.76 -6.84
CA ALA A 93 15.74 0.65 -7.60
C ALA A 93 15.59 -0.21 -8.87
N GLY A 94 14.80 -1.28 -8.82
CA GLY A 94 14.53 -2.16 -9.96
C GLY A 94 13.47 -1.67 -10.93
N VAL A 95 12.73 -0.61 -10.59
CA VAL A 95 11.71 0.02 -11.44
C VAL A 95 12.05 1.51 -11.61
N PRO A 96 13.03 1.86 -12.46
CA PRO A 96 13.53 3.22 -12.61
C PRO A 96 12.63 4.13 -13.47
N SER A 97 11.30 4.02 -13.33
CA SER A 97 10.35 4.93 -13.99
C SER A 97 10.12 6.20 -13.16
N LYS A 98 10.13 7.36 -13.81
CA LYS A 98 9.67 8.63 -13.21
C LYS A 98 8.17 8.65 -12.90
N HIS A 99 7.41 7.72 -13.48
CA HIS A 99 5.98 7.54 -13.25
C HIS A 99 5.69 6.48 -12.18
N PHE A 100 6.71 6.03 -11.44
CA PHE A 100 6.59 5.03 -10.37
C PHE A 100 7.13 5.56 -9.04
N MET A 101 6.25 5.65 -8.06
CA MET A 101 6.57 6.13 -6.71
C MET A 101 6.03 5.15 -5.65
N LEU A 102 6.47 5.34 -4.40
CA LEU A 102 6.03 4.57 -3.24
C LEU A 102 4.83 5.27 -2.57
N ASN A 103 3.79 4.51 -2.25
CA ASN A 103 2.87 4.81 -1.19
C ASN A 103 3.41 4.20 0.11
N TRP A 104 4.01 5.02 0.96
CA TRP A 104 4.67 4.55 2.18
C TRP A 104 3.65 4.28 3.29
N ASP A 105 3.57 3.03 3.75
CA ASP A 105 2.80 2.61 4.93
C ASP A 105 3.78 2.09 6.02
N PRO A 106 4.07 2.91 7.05
CA PRO A 106 4.90 2.50 8.17
C PRO A 106 4.37 1.28 8.93
N ALA A 107 3.05 1.14 9.06
CA ALA A 107 2.46 0.07 9.85
C ALA A 107 2.57 -1.29 9.16
N ASN A 108 2.48 -1.35 7.83
CA ASN A 108 2.74 -2.58 7.08
C ASN A 108 4.19 -3.04 7.22
N ALA A 109 5.16 -2.11 7.20
CA ALA A 109 6.56 -2.42 7.48
C ALA A 109 6.76 -2.93 8.92
N ALA A 110 6.20 -2.22 9.90
CA ALA A 110 6.24 -2.63 11.30
C ALA A 110 5.59 -3.98 11.56
N LYS A 111 4.49 -4.32 10.87
CA LYS A 111 3.80 -5.61 10.97
C LYS A 111 4.71 -6.81 10.62
N LEU A 112 5.77 -6.57 9.85
CA LEU A 112 6.83 -7.55 9.55
C LEU A 112 8.08 -7.40 10.43
N GLY A 113 8.01 -6.61 11.50
CA GLY A 113 9.08 -6.43 12.48
C GLY A 113 10.16 -5.41 12.11
N GLU A 114 9.99 -4.67 11.02
CA GLU A 114 10.90 -3.57 10.68
C GLU A 114 10.63 -2.33 11.55
N VAL A 115 11.66 -1.55 11.87
CA VAL A 115 11.49 -0.22 12.49
C VAL A 115 11.23 0.79 11.36
N PRO A 116 10.00 1.32 11.21
CA PRO A 116 9.68 2.11 10.03
C PRO A 116 10.34 3.48 10.03
N TYR A 117 10.31 4.16 11.18
CA TYR A 117 11.05 5.38 11.43
C TYR A 117 11.90 5.19 12.70
N PRO A 118 13.18 5.57 12.70
CA PRO A 118 13.91 6.22 11.61
C PRO A 118 14.48 5.26 10.55
N ASP A 119 14.65 3.96 10.87
CA ASP A 119 15.52 3.07 10.11
C ASP A 119 15.11 2.87 8.65
N ALA A 120 13.89 2.38 8.39
CA ALA A 120 13.42 2.10 7.04
C ALA A 120 13.26 3.39 6.24
N TYR A 121 12.58 4.39 6.83
CA TYR A 121 12.32 5.67 6.21
C TYR A 121 13.61 6.32 5.73
N ASN A 122 14.64 6.44 6.56
CA ASN A 122 15.90 7.11 6.23
C ASN A 122 16.62 6.53 5.00
N ARG A 123 16.35 5.27 4.67
CA ARG A 123 16.94 4.60 3.50
C ARG A 123 16.14 4.80 2.22
N LEU A 124 14.87 5.21 2.32
CA LEU A 124 14.00 5.42 1.17
C LEU A 124 14.37 6.72 0.41
N PRO A 125 14.35 6.69 -0.93
CA PRO A 125 14.50 7.88 -1.76
C PRO A 125 13.28 8.82 -1.57
N LYS A 126 13.51 9.98 -0.95
CA LYS A 126 12.44 10.89 -0.48
C LYS A 126 11.62 11.47 -1.62
N ASP A 127 12.29 11.77 -2.73
CA ASP A 127 11.73 12.24 -3.99
C ASP A 127 10.84 11.19 -4.69
N ARG A 128 10.88 9.94 -4.25
CA ARG A 128 10.04 8.85 -4.78
C ARG A 128 8.97 8.38 -3.81
N ILE A 129 8.71 9.10 -2.72
CA ILE A 129 7.54 8.88 -1.87
C ILE A 129 6.39 9.72 -2.44
N GLY A 130 5.42 9.08 -3.07
CA GLY A 130 4.31 9.72 -3.79
C GLY A 130 3.02 9.87 -2.96
N HIS A 131 2.87 9.09 -1.90
CA HIS A 131 1.75 9.09 -0.96
C HIS A 131 2.20 8.46 0.36
N CYS A 132 1.49 8.71 1.45
CA CYS A 132 1.73 8.01 2.71
C CYS A 132 0.40 7.61 3.38
N HIS A 133 0.28 6.34 3.73
CA HIS A 133 -0.83 5.85 4.54
C HIS A 133 -0.52 5.98 6.02
N VAL A 134 -1.51 6.45 6.76
CA VAL A 134 -1.47 6.56 8.21
C VAL A 134 -2.26 5.41 8.81
N LYS A 135 -1.54 4.50 9.46
CA LYS A 135 -2.06 3.29 10.11
C LYS A 135 -1.21 3.01 11.34
N ASP A 136 -1.70 2.19 12.26
CA ASP A 136 -0.95 1.87 13.46
C ASP A 136 -1.03 0.38 13.81
N VAL A 137 -0.02 -0.10 14.52
CA VAL A 137 0.15 -1.49 14.92
C VAL A 137 0.69 -1.51 16.35
N ALA A 138 0.13 -2.35 17.21
CA ALA A 138 0.55 -2.48 18.60
C ALA A 138 1.11 -3.87 18.87
N LYS A 139 2.06 -3.99 19.79
CA LYS A 139 2.49 -5.27 20.32
C LYS A 139 1.45 -5.78 21.32
N THR A 140 1.00 -7.00 21.12
CA THR A 140 0.07 -7.72 21.99
C THR A 140 0.64 -9.11 22.34
N ASP A 141 -0.03 -9.85 23.22
CA ASP A 141 0.34 -11.23 23.55
C ASP A 141 0.28 -12.19 22.34
N LYS A 142 -0.48 -11.81 21.30
CA LYS A 142 -0.61 -12.58 20.04
C LYS A 142 0.39 -12.14 18.97
N GLY A 143 1.30 -11.23 19.31
CA GLY A 143 2.19 -10.58 18.37
C GLY A 143 1.70 -9.19 17.99
N LEU A 144 2.10 -8.72 16.81
CA LEU A 144 1.75 -7.39 16.31
C LEU A 144 0.31 -7.40 15.79
N GLU A 145 -0.55 -6.52 16.26
CA GLU A 145 -1.97 -6.41 15.86
C GLU A 145 -2.31 -4.97 15.45
N TRP A 146 -3.27 -4.80 14.55
CA TRP A 146 -3.68 -3.46 14.12
C TRP A 146 -4.24 -2.65 15.31
N ALA A 147 -3.83 -1.38 15.40
CA ALA A 147 -4.20 -0.50 16.49
C ALA A 147 -4.95 0.73 15.98
N ALA A 148 -5.72 1.36 16.87
CA ALA A 148 -6.20 2.71 16.64
C ALA A 148 -5.00 3.66 16.47
N MET A 149 -5.13 4.66 15.60
CA MET A 149 -4.06 5.62 15.34
C MET A 149 -3.60 6.26 16.65
N GLY A 150 -2.29 6.23 16.92
CA GLY A 150 -1.65 6.86 18.07
C GLY A 150 -1.71 5.99 19.32
N LYS A 151 -2.16 4.73 19.18
CA LYS A 151 -2.18 3.72 20.24
C LYS A 151 -1.22 2.56 19.96
N GLY A 152 -0.55 2.56 18.81
CA GLY A 152 0.46 1.56 18.48
C GLY A 152 1.88 2.09 18.63
N ILE A 153 2.80 1.40 17.95
CA ILE A 153 4.25 1.58 18.12
C ILE A 153 4.85 2.53 17.09
N ILE A 154 4.08 3.01 16.11
CA ILE A 154 4.60 3.88 15.06
C ILE A 154 4.89 5.26 15.64
N ASP A 155 6.14 5.73 15.50
CA ASP A 155 6.52 7.11 15.81
C ASP A 155 6.01 8.07 14.73
N TRP A 156 4.71 8.36 14.78
CA TRP A 156 4.07 9.31 13.86
C TRP A 156 4.59 10.74 14.03
N GLY A 157 5.00 11.13 15.24
CA GLY A 157 5.60 12.44 15.50
C GLY A 157 6.91 12.61 14.74
N GLY A 158 7.81 11.62 14.86
CA GLY A 158 9.06 11.56 14.09
C GLY A 158 8.82 11.43 12.59
N GLN A 159 7.91 10.54 12.17
CA GLN A 159 7.59 10.31 10.76
C GLN A 159 7.05 11.58 10.06
N PHE A 160 6.13 12.31 10.68
CA PHE A 160 5.61 13.57 10.10
C PHE A 160 6.64 14.68 10.13
N SER A 161 7.44 14.78 11.20
CA SER A 161 8.54 15.75 11.26
C SER A 161 9.56 15.50 10.16
N ALA A 162 9.86 14.23 9.86
CA ALA A 162 10.77 13.84 8.81
C ALA A 162 10.20 14.10 7.41
N LEU A 163 8.92 13.79 7.16
CA LEU A 163 8.24 14.14 5.90
C LEU A 163 8.30 15.65 5.64
N LYS A 164 8.01 16.47 6.65
CA LYS A 164 8.09 17.93 6.54
C LYS A 164 9.53 18.39 6.27
N ARG A 165 10.50 17.87 7.02
CA ARG A 165 11.94 18.19 6.86
C ARG A 165 12.43 17.86 5.45
N ASP A 166 11.99 16.73 4.90
CA ASP A 166 12.44 16.20 3.62
C ASP A 166 11.64 16.77 2.42
N GLY A 167 10.81 17.80 2.63
CA GLY A 167 10.11 18.51 1.56
C GLY A 167 8.90 17.77 0.97
N TYR A 168 8.36 16.79 1.68
CA TYR A 168 7.18 16.07 1.25
C TYR A 168 5.95 16.98 1.18
N HIS A 169 5.26 16.96 0.05
CA HIS A 169 4.14 17.86 -0.26
C HIS A 169 2.97 17.11 -0.93
N HIS A 170 2.97 15.78 -0.87
CA HIS A 170 1.84 14.96 -1.31
C HIS A 170 0.91 14.64 -0.13
N ALA A 171 -0.18 13.91 -0.41
CA ALA A 171 -1.20 13.64 0.59
C ALA A 171 -0.79 12.51 1.55
N VAL A 172 -1.20 12.68 2.81
CA VAL A 172 -1.25 11.60 3.79
C VAL A 172 -2.71 11.20 4.00
N SER A 173 -3.03 9.90 4.06
CA SER A 173 -4.41 9.44 4.25
C SER A 173 -4.51 8.36 5.33
N LEU A 174 -5.49 8.51 6.22
CA LEU A 174 -5.79 7.52 7.24
C LEU A 174 -6.34 6.23 6.63
N GLU A 175 -5.74 5.08 6.97
CA GLU A 175 -6.18 3.76 6.55
C GLU A 175 -6.38 2.85 7.77
N THR A 176 -7.62 2.78 8.27
CA THR A 176 -7.91 1.97 9.46
C THR A 176 -8.28 0.55 9.09
N HIS A 177 -7.42 -0.41 9.44
CA HIS A 177 -7.75 -1.84 9.50
C HIS A 177 -8.17 -2.28 10.90
N TRP A 178 -8.20 -1.35 11.84
CA TRP A 178 -8.69 -1.53 13.20
C TRP A 178 -10.22 -1.60 13.21
N ARG A 179 -10.77 -2.54 13.98
CA ARG A 179 -12.20 -2.61 14.30
C ARG A 179 -12.35 -2.40 15.80
N SER A 180 -13.18 -1.45 16.22
CA SER A 180 -13.60 -1.38 17.62
C SER A 180 -14.38 -2.65 17.98
N VAL A 181 -14.06 -3.26 19.12
CA VAL A 181 -14.95 -4.21 19.78
C VAL A 181 -15.76 -3.44 20.82
N GLY A 182 -17.01 -3.14 20.49
CA GLY A 182 -17.97 -2.53 21.42
C GLY A 182 -19.34 -2.38 20.77
N LYS A 183 -20.38 -2.98 21.38
CA LYS A 183 -21.76 -2.52 21.20
C LYS A 183 -21.77 -1.04 21.60
N LEU A 184 -22.33 -0.19 20.75
CA LEU A 184 -22.76 1.13 21.19
C LEU A 184 -23.91 0.88 22.15
N ASP A 185 -23.74 1.22 23.42
CA ASP A 185 -24.89 1.51 24.27
C ASP A 185 -25.51 2.78 23.70
N ASP A 186 -26.78 2.69 23.36
CA ASP A 186 -27.63 3.78 22.89
C ASP A 186 -27.64 4.88 23.97
N ASP A 187 -26.92 5.99 23.77
CA ASP A 187 -27.28 7.34 24.24
C ASP A 187 -26.14 8.38 24.08
N ILE A 188 -25.53 8.50 22.91
CA ILE A 188 -24.92 9.78 22.49
C ILE A 188 -25.19 10.02 21.01
N SER A 189 -26.22 10.80 20.74
CA SER A 189 -26.58 11.31 19.42
C SER A 189 -25.64 12.43 18.97
N PHE A 190 -24.77 12.13 18.01
CA PHE A 190 -24.42 13.04 16.91
C PHE A 190 -24.28 12.17 15.64
N ALA A 191 -25.44 11.75 15.14
CA ALA A 191 -25.56 11.01 13.90
C ALA A 191 -25.83 12.01 12.75
N GLU A 192 -24.78 12.49 12.11
CA GLU A 192 -24.82 12.56 10.65
C GLU A 192 -24.17 11.26 10.15
N THR A 193 -25.07 10.38 9.74
CA THR A 193 -24.86 9.02 9.27
C THR A 193 -23.87 8.97 8.11
N LEU A 194 -22.63 8.58 8.39
CA LEU A 194 -21.84 7.82 7.42
C LEU A 194 -22.30 6.37 7.49
N PRO A 195 -22.85 5.79 6.41
CA PRO A 195 -23.36 4.43 6.43
C PRO A 195 -22.23 3.44 6.76
N ALA A 196 -22.54 2.57 7.72
CA ALA A 196 -21.78 1.38 8.04
C ALA A 196 -21.41 0.62 6.75
N GLY A 197 -20.12 0.47 6.48
CA GLY A 197 -19.60 -0.27 5.33
C GLY A 197 -18.72 0.51 4.34
N ALA A 198 -18.54 1.82 4.54
CA ALA A 198 -17.60 2.62 3.77
C ALA A 198 -16.18 2.54 4.36
N SER A 199 -15.49 1.42 4.13
CA SER A 199 -14.04 1.48 3.98
C SER A 199 -13.77 2.55 2.92
N ALA A 200 -12.91 3.54 3.22
CA ALA A 200 -12.37 4.45 2.23
C ALA A 200 -11.51 3.63 1.25
N ARG A 201 -12.17 2.90 0.35
CA ARG A 201 -11.56 2.06 -0.66
C ARG A 201 -11.04 3.00 -1.73
N GLY A 202 -9.77 3.39 -1.60
CA GLY A 202 -9.04 4.05 -2.68
C GLY A 202 -9.13 3.21 -3.96
N CYS A 203 -9.27 3.88 -5.09
CA CYS A 203 -9.29 3.23 -6.40
C CYS A 203 -7.86 2.71 -6.68
N GLY A 204 -7.64 1.40 -6.57
CA GLY A 204 -6.33 0.80 -6.79
C GLY A 204 -6.40 -0.59 -7.42
N CYS A 205 -5.37 -0.92 -8.21
CA CYS A 205 -5.18 -2.25 -8.78
C CYS A 205 -4.82 -3.23 -7.67
N ARG A 206 -5.59 -4.31 -7.55
CA ARG A 206 -5.45 -5.33 -6.50
C ARG A 206 -4.47 -6.43 -6.92
N PRO A 207 -3.84 -7.16 -5.99
CA PRO A 207 -2.97 -8.28 -6.36
C PRO A 207 -3.78 -9.39 -7.07
N ALA A 208 -3.26 -9.93 -8.18
CA ALA A 208 -3.88 -11.04 -8.91
C ALA A 208 -3.84 -12.36 -8.10
N ARG A 209 -4.81 -13.26 -8.30
CA ARG A 209 -4.87 -14.58 -7.61
C ARG A 209 -3.67 -15.49 -7.94
N GLN A 210 -3.29 -16.32 -6.97
CA GLN A 210 -2.15 -17.26 -6.93
C GLN A 210 -2.16 -18.45 -7.93
N ASN A 211 -3.20 -18.65 -8.73
CA ASN A 211 -3.33 -19.90 -9.49
C ASN A 211 -2.60 -19.95 -10.82
N MET A 212 -1.73 -18.99 -11.15
CA MET A 212 -0.85 -19.15 -12.31
C MET A 212 0.58 -18.65 -12.04
N PRO A 213 1.57 -19.34 -12.63
CA PRO A 213 2.97 -19.00 -12.45
C PRO A 213 3.22 -17.59 -12.96
N ILE A 214 4.01 -16.82 -12.21
CA ILE A 214 4.70 -15.65 -12.76
C ILE A 214 5.43 -16.17 -14.00
N PRO A 215 5.15 -15.66 -15.21
CA PRO A 215 5.83 -16.10 -16.42
C PRO A 215 7.34 -15.99 -16.17
N ARG A 216 8.07 -17.08 -16.44
CA ARG A 216 9.53 -17.06 -16.39
C ARG A 216 10.08 -16.04 -17.37
#